data_AF-A0A9P4QN27-F1
#
_entry.id   AF-A0A9P4QN27-F1
#
_cell.length_a   1.000
_cell.length_b   1.000
_cell.length_c   1.000
_cell.angle_alpha   90.00
_cell.angle_beta   90.00
_cell.angle_gamma   90.00
#
_symmetry.space_group_name_H-M   'P 1'
#
loop_
_entity.id
_entity.type
_entity.pdbx_description
1 polymer ?
#
loop_
_entity_poly.entity_id
_entity_poly.type
_entity_poly.pdbx_seq_one_letter_code
_entity_poly.pdbx_strand_id
1 'polypeptide(L)'
;MILLPLFLAATSLLFQPTSAIPTPDSKTLLPRSVVYRGSFAFQNCDDGHITRLQIHIQDAERLALQAYAIARPGNRYYDAFFGTDPDFKAHPNDAELRERFKLLSTIRSARNVRSGSDGYFTLRCDAEGAPDKACLSTSRAPMMTVWATGEMFVCRSFWAGELSLSRIAAPVPQQGMQSLDTFSPTGGYILHELTHVIWFTNDQLLRNGAKMYAHEYTLRGVQEAGWHRGRTNADNYRMFATAAYWGSRSKAKWSVDPDKITTGRDGL
;
A
#
# COMPACT_ATOMS: atom_id res chain seq x y z
N MET A 1 15.52 18.04 64.22
CA MET A 1 15.51 17.93 62.74
C MET A 1 15.80 16.49 62.40
N ILE A 2 14.79 15.75 61.94
CA ILE A 2 14.92 14.34 61.55
C ILE A 2 14.87 14.30 60.02
N LEU A 3 15.96 13.85 59.40
CA LEU A 3 16.08 13.65 57.95
C LEU A 3 15.62 12.21 57.62
N LEU A 4 14.54 12.10 56.85
CA LEU A 4 14.05 10.86 56.27
C LEU A 4 14.83 10.53 54.99
N PRO A 5 15.30 9.29 54.76
CA PRO A 5 15.86 8.92 53.46
C PRO A 5 14.74 8.48 52.50
N LEU A 6 14.73 9.08 51.31
CA LEU A 6 13.89 8.71 50.18
C LEU A 6 14.48 7.43 49.55
N PHE A 7 13.77 6.30 49.63
CA PHE A 7 14.09 5.11 48.85
C PHE A 7 13.51 5.24 47.43
N LEU A 8 14.37 5.35 46.43
CA LEU A 8 14.03 5.18 45.01
C LEU A 8 13.96 3.68 44.70
N ALA A 9 12.74 3.16 44.56
CA ALA A 9 12.51 1.82 44.01
C ALA A 9 12.64 1.88 42.48
N ALA A 10 13.72 1.31 41.95
CA ALA A 10 13.88 1.07 40.53
C ALA A 10 13.00 -0.13 40.12
N THR A 11 11.84 0.14 39.52
CA THR A 11 11.03 -0.89 38.86
C THR A 11 11.68 -1.27 37.53
N SER A 12 12.38 -2.40 37.53
CA SER A 12 12.83 -3.08 36.32
C SER A 12 11.60 -3.56 35.52
N LEU A 13 11.28 -2.86 34.44
CA LEU A 13 10.33 -3.33 33.43
C LEU A 13 10.99 -4.47 32.63
N LEU A 14 10.67 -5.70 33.02
CA LEU A 14 10.92 -6.89 32.22
C LEU A 14 10.06 -6.81 30.95
N PHE A 15 10.68 -6.48 29.82
CA PHE A 15 10.11 -6.69 28.50
C PHE A 15 9.88 -8.19 28.30
N GLN A 16 8.62 -8.61 28.27
CA GLN A 16 8.26 -9.92 27.76
C GLN A 16 8.46 -9.93 26.23
N PRO A 17 9.09 -10.98 25.67
CA PRO A 17 9.18 -11.10 24.22
C PRO A 17 7.77 -11.27 23.67
N THR A 18 7.36 -10.34 22.82
CA THR A 18 6.17 -10.50 21.97
C THR A 18 6.32 -11.80 21.20
N SER A 19 5.37 -12.70 21.41
CA SER A 19 5.24 -13.95 20.69
C SER A 19 5.36 -13.68 19.19
N ALA A 20 6.33 -14.34 18.55
CA ALA A 20 6.51 -14.26 17.11
C ALA A 20 5.18 -14.66 16.44
N ILE A 21 4.57 -13.71 15.73
CA ILE A 21 3.44 -13.99 14.85
C ILE A 21 3.97 -15.00 13.81
N PRO A 22 3.38 -16.20 13.69
CA PRO A 22 3.82 -17.16 12.70
C PRO A 22 3.65 -16.55 11.31
N THR A 23 4.76 -16.28 10.63
CA THR A 23 4.77 -16.05 9.19
C THR A 23 4.24 -17.32 8.52
N PRO A 24 3.14 -17.25 7.76
CA PRO A 24 2.62 -18.44 7.08
C PRO A 24 3.68 -18.97 6.12
N ASP A 25 3.90 -20.27 6.20
CA ASP A 25 4.76 -21.02 5.30
C ASP A 25 4.27 -20.78 3.86
N SER A 26 5.16 -20.41 2.94
CA SER A 26 4.85 -19.94 1.58
C SER A 26 4.20 -21.01 0.67
N LYS A 27 3.70 -22.10 1.24
CA LYS A 27 3.11 -23.26 0.58
C LYS A 27 1.59 -23.34 0.70
N THR A 28 0.95 -22.54 1.55
CA THR A 28 -0.51 -22.38 1.52
C THR A 28 -0.88 -21.33 0.48
N LEU A 29 -0.55 -21.62 -0.78
CA LEU A 29 -1.04 -20.87 -1.92
C LEU A 29 -2.57 -20.93 -1.90
N LEU A 30 -3.24 -19.77 -1.96
CA LEU A 30 -4.66 -19.73 -2.36
C LEU A 30 -4.83 -20.61 -3.59
N PRO A 31 -5.95 -21.33 -3.72
CA PRO A 31 -6.18 -22.21 -4.87
C PRO A 31 -5.90 -21.41 -6.15
N ARG A 32 -4.92 -21.88 -6.93
CA ARG A 32 -4.42 -21.33 -8.20
C ARG A 32 -5.50 -21.19 -9.30
N SER A 33 -6.78 -21.28 -8.97
CA SER A 33 -7.92 -21.37 -9.89
C SER A 33 -8.90 -20.20 -9.82
N VAL A 34 -8.73 -19.22 -8.92
CA VAL A 34 -9.58 -18.01 -8.96
C VAL A 34 -9.06 -17.07 -10.05
N VAL A 35 -9.62 -17.21 -11.25
CA VAL A 35 -9.47 -16.19 -12.30
C VAL A 35 -10.27 -14.98 -11.87
N TYR A 36 -9.59 -13.98 -11.29
CA TYR A 36 -10.21 -12.70 -10.99
C TYR A 36 -10.62 -12.02 -12.30
N ARG A 37 -11.92 -11.75 -12.46
CA ARG A 37 -12.52 -11.04 -13.60
C ARG A 37 -12.27 -9.54 -13.56
N GLY A 38 -11.28 -9.09 -12.79
CA GLY A 38 -10.93 -7.69 -12.64
C GLY A 38 -12.08 -6.85 -12.10
N SER A 39 -12.92 -7.36 -11.19
CA SER A 39 -14.07 -6.62 -10.68
C SER A 39 -14.27 -6.79 -9.18
N PHE A 40 -14.91 -5.81 -8.54
CA PHE A 40 -15.22 -5.83 -7.10
C PHE A 40 -16.64 -6.29 -6.81
N ALA A 41 -16.80 -7.11 -5.77
CA ALA A 41 -18.05 -7.37 -5.07
C ALA A 41 -18.06 -6.61 -3.74
N PHE A 42 -19.13 -5.88 -3.47
CA PHE A 42 -19.27 -5.07 -2.26
C PHE A 42 -20.05 -5.83 -1.20
N GLN A 43 -19.58 -5.78 0.04
CA GLN A 43 -20.25 -6.38 1.21
C GLN A 43 -20.44 -5.35 2.30
N ASN A 44 -21.64 -5.34 2.89
CA ASN A 44 -22.01 -4.42 3.98
C ASN A 44 -21.77 -2.94 3.64
N CYS A 45 -21.83 -2.60 2.35
CA CYS A 45 -21.73 -1.23 1.85
C CYS A 45 -23.12 -0.75 1.43
N ASP A 46 -23.57 0.39 1.94
CA ASP A 46 -24.72 1.09 1.37
C ASP A 46 -24.37 1.73 0.01
N ASP A 47 -25.40 2.19 -0.72
CA ASP A 47 -25.24 2.79 -2.04
C ASP A 47 -24.33 4.03 -2.05
N GLY A 48 -24.30 4.78 -0.95
CA GLY A 48 -23.43 5.94 -0.77
C GLY A 48 -21.96 5.54 -0.69
N HIS A 49 -21.66 4.53 0.13
CA HIS A 49 -20.32 3.94 0.22
C HIS A 49 -19.88 3.33 -1.12
N ILE A 50 -20.75 2.58 -1.81
CA ILE A 50 -20.43 1.99 -3.12
C ILE A 50 -20.10 3.09 -4.14
N THR A 51 -20.89 4.16 -4.19
CA THR A 51 -20.66 5.29 -5.10
C THR A 51 -19.31 5.97 -4.84
N ARG A 52 -18.95 6.19 -3.57
CA ARG A 52 -17.66 6.77 -3.19
C ARG A 52 -16.49 5.84 -3.53
N LEU A 53 -16.61 4.54 -3.24
CA LEU A 53 -15.58 3.55 -3.56
C LEU A 53 -15.32 3.43 -5.06
N GLN A 54 -16.34 3.61 -5.89
CA GLN A 54 -16.15 3.62 -7.35
C GLN A 54 -15.20 4.73 -7.81
N ILE A 55 -15.23 5.90 -7.18
CA ILE A 55 -14.31 6.99 -7.49
C ILE A 55 -12.88 6.54 -7.17
N HIS A 56 -12.66 5.93 -6.02
CA HIS A 56 -11.32 5.47 -5.60
C HIS A 56 -10.82 4.29 -6.41
N ILE A 57 -11.70 3.39 -6.85
CA ILE A 57 -11.36 2.30 -7.77
C ILE A 57 -10.91 2.88 -9.12
N GLN A 58 -11.59 3.90 -9.63
CA GLN A 58 -11.17 4.60 -10.86
C GLN A 58 -9.84 5.33 -10.67
N ASP A 59 -9.58 5.88 -9.49
CA ASP A 59 -8.29 6.50 -9.19
C ASP A 59 -7.17 5.45 -9.14
N ALA A 60 -7.38 4.31 -8.49
CA ALA A 60 -6.46 3.18 -8.50
C ALA A 60 -6.14 2.70 -9.92
N GLU A 61 -7.17 2.59 -10.77
CA GLU A 61 -7.04 2.24 -12.19
C GLU A 61 -6.15 3.24 -12.94
N ARG A 62 -6.41 4.54 -12.78
CA ARG A 62 -5.63 5.61 -13.43
C ARG A 62 -4.17 5.59 -12.99
N LEU A 63 -3.91 5.38 -11.70
CA LEU A 63 -2.55 5.24 -11.16
C LEU A 63 -1.85 4.04 -11.80
N ALA A 64 -2.49 2.86 -11.79
CA ALA A 64 -1.95 1.64 -12.38
C ALA A 64 -1.68 1.75 -13.88
N LEU A 65 -2.57 2.43 -14.62
CA LEU A 65 -2.39 2.67 -16.06
C LEU A 65 -1.13 3.51 -16.35
N GLN A 66 -0.88 4.56 -15.55
CA GLN A 66 0.32 5.38 -15.71
C GLN A 66 1.58 4.60 -15.29
N ALA A 67 1.49 3.80 -14.23
CA ALA A 67 2.56 2.90 -13.81
C ALA A 67 2.94 1.91 -14.93
N TYR A 68 1.96 1.26 -15.54
CA TYR A 68 2.15 0.32 -16.66
C TYR A 68 2.93 0.94 -17.83
N ALA A 69 2.66 2.21 -18.15
CA ALA A 69 3.30 2.90 -19.27
C ALA A 69 4.80 3.11 -19.06
N ILE A 70 5.27 3.16 -17.81
CA ILE A 70 6.66 3.49 -17.48
C ILE A 70 7.40 2.39 -16.70
N ALA A 71 6.74 1.29 -16.35
CA ALA A 71 7.32 0.14 -15.64
C ALA A 71 8.31 -0.63 -16.53
N ARG A 72 9.54 -0.15 -16.60
CA ARG A 72 10.65 -0.77 -17.34
C ARG A 72 12.01 -0.33 -16.79
N PRO A 73 13.04 -1.18 -16.89
CA PRO A 73 14.41 -0.80 -16.55
C PRO A 73 14.87 0.47 -17.24
N GLY A 74 15.65 1.29 -16.53
CA GLY A 74 16.16 2.57 -17.02
C GLY A 74 15.17 3.72 -16.85
N ASN A 75 13.94 3.46 -16.40
CA ASN A 75 13.10 4.51 -15.85
C ASN A 75 13.51 4.77 -14.40
N ARG A 76 13.94 6.02 -14.11
CA ARG A 76 14.46 6.40 -12.79
C ARG A 76 13.55 6.03 -11.60
N TYR A 77 12.23 6.12 -11.76
CA TYR A 77 11.29 5.80 -10.68
C TYR A 77 11.15 4.29 -10.54
N TYR A 78 11.07 3.58 -11.66
CA TYR A 78 11.01 2.13 -11.66
C TYR A 78 12.22 1.52 -10.96
N ASP A 79 13.42 1.96 -11.37
CA ASP A 79 14.68 1.48 -10.80
C ASP A 79 14.77 1.81 -9.30
N ALA A 80 14.22 2.95 -8.86
CA ALA A 80 14.22 3.33 -7.44
C ALA A 80 13.26 2.49 -6.58
N PHE A 81 12.05 2.19 -7.07
CA PHE A 81 11.05 1.43 -6.31
C PHE A 81 11.18 -0.08 -6.44
N PHE A 82 11.77 -0.60 -7.52
CA PHE A 82 11.85 -2.05 -7.75
C PHE A 82 13.25 -2.57 -7.95
N GLY A 83 14.24 -1.67 -8.12
CA GLY A 83 15.59 -2.02 -8.54
C GLY A 83 15.63 -2.62 -9.95
N THR A 84 16.82 -2.73 -10.49
CA THR A 84 17.07 -3.52 -11.70
C THR A 84 17.47 -4.92 -11.29
N ASP A 85 16.82 -5.94 -11.86
CA ASP A 85 17.24 -7.32 -11.71
C ASP A 85 18.47 -7.57 -12.61
N PRO A 86 19.68 -7.73 -12.06
CA PRO A 86 20.89 -7.83 -12.87
C PRO A 86 20.95 -9.11 -13.72
N ASP A 87 20.22 -10.16 -13.32
CA ASP A 87 20.35 -11.50 -13.90
C ASP A 87 19.10 -11.95 -14.68
N PHE A 88 18.04 -11.13 -14.73
CA PHE A 88 16.73 -11.46 -15.32
C PHE A 88 16.08 -12.74 -14.76
N LYS A 89 16.48 -13.16 -13.56
CA LYS A 89 16.02 -14.38 -12.88
C LYS A 89 15.13 -14.09 -11.67
N ALA A 90 14.88 -12.82 -11.36
CA ALA A 90 13.99 -12.42 -10.29
C ALA A 90 12.56 -12.91 -10.53
N HIS A 91 11.85 -13.16 -9.43
CA HIS A 91 10.40 -13.23 -9.44
C HIS A 91 9.83 -12.23 -8.41
N PRO A 92 8.99 -11.26 -8.83
CA PRO A 92 8.66 -10.98 -10.22
C PRO A 92 9.84 -10.36 -11.00
N ASN A 93 10.06 -10.75 -12.25
CA ASN A 93 10.97 -10.05 -13.16
C ASN A 93 10.34 -8.74 -13.69
N ASP A 94 11.07 -7.99 -14.51
CA ASP A 94 10.61 -6.68 -15.00
C ASP A 94 9.37 -6.76 -15.89
N ALA A 95 9.29 -7.79 -16.74
CA ALA A 95 8.12 -8.01 -17.59
C ALA A 95 6.90 -8.39 -16.74
N GLU A 96 7.09 -9.24 -15.72
CA GLU A 96 6.04 -9.61 -14.77
C GLU A 96 5.54 -8.38 -14.01
N LEU A 97 6.42 -7.52 -13.47
CA LEU A 97 6.02 -6.27 -12.81
C LEU A 97 5.19 -5.36 -13.72
N ARG A 98 5.56 -5.25 -14.99
CA ARG A 98 4.79 -4.48 -15.96
C ARG A 98 3.41 -5.10 -16.20
N GLU A 99 3.32 -6.40 -16.41
CA GLU A 99 2.03 -7.08 -16.60
C GLU A 99 1.16 -7.03 -15.33
N ARG A 100 1.76 -6.99 -14.14
CA ARG A 100 1.05 -6.71 -12.88
C ARG A 100 0.29 -5.38 -12.93
N PHE A 101 0.95 -4.30 -13.34
CA PHE A 101 0.28 -2.99 -13.48
C PHE A 101 -0.79 -2.98 -14.58
N LYS A 102 -0.57 -3.71 -15.68
CA LYS A 102 -1.58 -3.87 -16.72
C LYS A 102 -2.85 -4.53 -16.16
N LEU A 103 -2.70 -5.61 -15.39
CA LEU A 103 -3.84 -6.27 -14.74
C LEU A 103 -4.58 -5.31 -13.81
N LEU A 104 -3.86 -4.57 -12.94
CA LEU A 104 -4.47 -3.57 -12.04
C LEU A 104 -5.22 -2.48 -12.82
N SER A 105 -4.68 -2.05 -13.97
CA SER A 105 -5.31 -1.03 -14.83
C SER A 105 -6.59 -1.52 -15.51
N THR A 106 -6.85 -2.82 -15.52
CA THR A 106 -8.10 -3.39 -16.04
C THR A 106 -9.15 -3.66 -14.96
N ILE A 107 -8.84 -3.42 -13.70
CA ILE A 107 -9.80 -3.62 -12.61
C ILE A 107 -10.90 -2.55 -12.69
N ARG A 108 -12.16 -2.96 -12.56
CA ARG A 108 -13.35 -2.12 -12.64
C ARG A 108 -14.26 -2.37 -11.45
N SER A 109 -15.14 -1.43 -11.16
CA SER A 109 -16.25 -1.72 -10.25
C SER A 109 -17.37 -2.43 -11.02
N ALA A 110 -17.88 -3.53 -10.47
CA ALA A 110 -19.10 -4.13 -10.96
C ALA A 110 -20.25 -3.77 -10.01
N ARG A 111 -21.16 -2.89 -10.47
CA ARG A 111 -22.26 -2.35 -9.66
C ARG A 111 -23.23 -3.41 -9.12
N ASN A 112 -23.35 -4.55 -9.80
CA ASN A 112 -24.44 -5.51 -9.58
C ASN A 112 -23.95 -6.92 -9.23
N VAL A 113 -22.74 -7.04 -8.70
CA VAL A 113 -22.20 -8.36 -8.35
C VAL A 113 -22.52 -8.66 -6.91
N ARG A 114 -23.27 -9.75 -6.71
CA ARG A 114 -23.61 -10.25 -5.38
C ARG A 114 -22.34 -10.65 -4.64
N SER A 115 -22.29 -10.31 -3.35
CA SER A 115 -21.36 -10.86 -2.37
C SER A 115 -21.17 -12.37 -2.58
N GLY A 116 -19.91 -12.83 -2.59
CA GLY A 116 -19.58 -14.27 -2.73
C GLY A 116 -19.62 -14.81 -4.16
N SER A 117 -19.73 -13.96 -5.18
CA SER A 117 -19.59 -14.41 -6.58
C SER A 117 -18.15 -14.77 -6.89
N ASP A 118 -17.92 -15.94 -7.48
CA ASP A 118 -16.60 -16.40 -7.88
C ASP A 118 -15.93 -15.46 -8.89
N GLY A 119 -14.63 -15.22 -8.70
CA GLY A 119 -13.81 -14.41 -9.59
C GLY A 119 -13.92 -12.89 -9.38
N TYR A 120 -14.40 -12.43 -8.23
CA TYR A 120 -14.43 -11.01 -7.86
C TYR A 120 -13.58 -10.75 -6.62
N PHE A 121 -13.01 -9.55 -6.53
CA PHE A 121 -12.37 -9.06 -5.31
C PHE A 121 -13.45 -8.62 -4.32
N THR A 122 -13.39 -9.13 -3.09
CA THR A 122 -14.35 -8.73 -2.04
C THR A 122 -13.86 -7.50 -1.33
N LEU A 123 -14.68 -6.44 -1.35
CA LEU A 123 -14.43 -5.20 -0.62
C LEU A 123 -15.56 -4.96 0.39
N ARG A 124 -15.19 -4.90 1.66
CA ARG A 124 -16.08 -4.88 2.82
C ARG A 124 -16.11 -3.49 3.47
N CYS A 125 -17.29 -2.95 3.74
CA CYS A 125 -17.45 -1.65 4.40
C CYS A 125 -17.72 -1.74 5.92
N ASP A 126 -17.76 -2.95 6.49
CA ASP A 126 -17.88 -3.20 7.93
C ASP A 126 -16.51 -3.30 8.60
N ALA A 127 -15.97 -2.18 9.08
CA ALA A 127 -14.68 -2.14 9.77
C ALA A 127 -14.67 -3.02 11.04
N GLU A 128 -15.83 -3.20 11.69
CA GLU A 128 -16.06 -4.08 12.84
C GLU A 128 -15.86 -5.57 12.52
N GLY A 129 -16.00 -5.97 11.25
CA GLY A 129 -15.74 -7.33 10.80
C GLY A 129 -14.25 -7.65 10.59
N ALA A 130 -13.38 -6.63 10.64
CA ALA A 130 -11.94 -6.79 10.44
C ALA A 130 -11.30 -7.53 11.63
N PRO A 131 -10.43 -8.54 11.42
CA PRO A 131 -9.72 -9.22 12.51
C PRO A 131 -8.78 -8.32 13.33
N ASP A 132 -8.24 -7.24 12.74
CA ASP A 132 -7.37 -6.30 13.46
C ASP A 132 -8.13 -5.03 13.88
N LYS A 133 -8.03 -4.69 15.17
CA LYS A 133 -8.60 -3.47 15.76
C LYS A 133 -8.00 -2.19 15.18
N ALA A 134 -6.85 -2.25 14.50
CA ALA A 134 -6.30 -1.12 13.75
C ALA A 134 -7.30 -0.56 12.73
N CYS A 135 -8.16 -1.41 12.16
CA CYS A 135 -9.20 -1.01 11.20
C CYS A 135 -10.33 -0.17 11.83
N LEU A 136 -10.48 -0.21 13.16
CA LEU A 136 -11.44 0.59 13.92
C LEU A 136 -10.93 1.99 14.27
N SER A 137 -9.64 2.25 14.06
CA SER A 137 -9.04 3.56 14.28
C SER A 137 -9.30 4.48 13.10
N THR A 138 -9.54 5.76 13.39
CA THR A 138 -9.68 6.82 12.38
C THR A 138 -8.35 7.35 11.85
N SER A 139 -7.20 6.86 12.35
CA SER A 139 -5.88 7.35 11.95
C SER A 139 -4.83 6.27 11.61
N ARG A 140 -5.07 4.99 11.91
CA ARG A 140 -4.01 3.95 11.79
C ARG A 140 -3.94 3.26 10.44
N ALA A 141 -5.03 2.64 10.00
CA ALA A 141 -5.03 1.77 8.83
C ALA A 141 -6.25 2.10 7.95
N PRO A 142 -6.06 2.59 6.71
CA PRO A 142 -7.19 2.92 5.83
C PRO A 142 -7.81 1.67 5.22
N MET A 143 -7.02 0.66 4.92
CA MET A 143 -7.53 -0.63 4.46
C MET A 143 -6.76 -1.76 5.12
N MET A 144 -7.29 -2.96 4.98
CA MET A 144 -6.66 -4.18 5.46
C MET A 144 -7.10 -5.37 4.60
N THR A 145 -6.15 -6.22 4.22
CA THR A 145 -6.43 -7.50 3.56
C THR A 145 -6.31 -8.68 4.52
N VAL A 146 -7.30 -9.56 4.54
CA VAL A 146 -7.20 -10.88 5.17
C VAL A 146 -6.68 -11.87 4.13
N TRP A 147 -5.39 -12.21 4.23
CA TRP A 147 -4.73 -13.03 3.20
C TRP A 147 -5.37 -14.39 2.95
N ALA A 148 -5.90 -15.03 4.01
CA ALA A 148 -6.52 -16.34 3.89
C ALA A 148 -7.78 -16.34 3.01
N THR A 149 -8.50 -15.22 2.97
CA THR A 149 -9.76 -15.09 2.23
C THR A 149 -9.65 -14.15 1.02
N GLY A 150 -8.61 -13.32 0.96
CA GLY A 150 -8.49 -12.24 -0.02
C GLY A 150 -9.50 -11.10 0.18
N GLU A 151 -10.20 -11.07 1.32
CA GLU A 151 -11.14 -10.00 1.65
C GLU A 151 -10.40 -8.72 2.04
N MET A 152 -10.80 -7.61 1.43
CA MET A 152 -10.29 -6.28 1.76
C MET A 152 -11.33 -5.52 2.57
N PHE A 153 -10.93 -5.00 3.72
CA PHE A 153 -11.75 -4.17 4.60
C PHE A 153 -11.43 -2.71 4.37
N VAL A 154 -12.47 -1.89 4.22
CA VAL A 154 -12.36 -0.44 4.23
C VAL A 154 -12.54 0.05 5.66
N CYS A 155 -11.45 0.54 6.23
CA CYS A 155 -11.37 0.89 7.64
C CYS A 155 -11.85 2.32 7.91
N ARG A 156 -12.03 2.68 9.18
CA ARG A 156 -12.55 4.00 9.54
C ARG A 156 -11.65 5.14 9.08
N SER A 157 -10.33 4.96 9.06
CA SER A 157 -9.42 6.02 8.61
C SER A 157 -9.48 6.28 7.10
N PHE A 158 -9.92 5.31 6.28
CA PHE A 158 -10.16 5.55 4.85
C PHE A 158 -11.24 6.60 4.65
N TRP A 159 -12.34 6.46 5.38
CA TRP A 159 -13.46 7.39 5.28
C TRP A 159 -13.13 8.76 5.87
N ALA A 160 -12.33 8.80 6.95
CA ALA A 160 -11.91 10.03 7.58
C ALA A 160 -10.89 10.83 6.74
N GLY A 161 -9.99 10.13 6.04
CA GLY A 161 -8.94 10.71 5.21
C GLY A 161 -9.23 10.67 3.71
N GLU A 162 -10.51 10.66 3.32
CA GLU A 162 -10.89 10.46 1.92
C GLU A 162 -10.41 11.61 1.02
N LEU A 163 -9.58 11.28 0.04
CA LEU A 163 -8.99 12.19 -0.92
C LEU A 163 -8.96 11.53 -2.30
N SER A 164 -9.86 11.97 -3.19
CA SER A 164 -9.85 11.53 -4.58
C SER A 164 -8.75 12.25 -5.36
N LEU A 165 -8.23 11.60 -6.39
CA LEU A 165 -7.16 12.13 -7.24
C LEU A 165 -7.56 13.46 -7.89
N SER A 166 -8.84 13.62 -8.24
CA SER A 166 -9.40 14.87 -8.79
C SER A 166 -9.39 16.06 -7.83
N ARG A 167 -9.24 15.81 -6.52
CA ARG A 167 -9.20 16.84 -5.48
C ARG A 167 -7.77 17.20 -5.07
N ILE A 168 -6.76 16.48 -5.58
CA ILE A 168 -5.36 16.75 -5.30
C ILE A 168 -4.88 17.81 -6.28
N ALA A 169 -4.40 18.94 -5.77
CA ALA A 169 -3.76 19.94 -6.59
C ALA A 169 -2.50 19.36 -7.25
N ALA A 170 -2.35 19.58 -8.55
CA ALA A 170 -1.19 19.08 -9.28
C ALA A 170 0.11 19.67 -8.67
N PRO A 171 1.13 18.84 -8.39
CA PRO A 171 2.36 19.31 -7.79
C PRO A 171 3.10 20.22 -8.77
N VAL A 172 3.64 21.33 -8.28
CA VAL A 172 4.48 22.22 -9.09
C VAL A 172 5.88 21.61 -9.24
N PRO A 173 6.59 21.83 -10.36
CA PRO A 173 7.89 21.17 -10.62
C PRO A 173 8.95 21.33 -9.52
N GLN A 174 8.89 22.41 -8.74
CA GLN A 174 9.83 22.73 -7.66
C GLN A 174 9.57 21.92 -6.38
N GLN A 175 8.44 21.22 -6.25
CA GLN A 175 8.07 20.41 -5.08
C GLN A 175 8.70 19.02 -5.07
N GLY A 176 9.74 18.75 -5.88
CA GLY A 176 10.33 17.41 -6.02
C GLY A 176 10.87 16.77 -4.74
N MET A 177 11.13 17.56 -3.70
CA MET A 177 11.57 17.08 -2.38
C MET A 177 10.40 16.71 -1.45
N GLN A 178 9.17 17.14 -1.73
CA GLN A 178 8.01 16.79 -0.91
C GLN A 178 7.70 15.29 -1.01
N SER A 179 7.17 14.72 0.07
CA SER A 179 6.77 13.32 0.08
C SER A 179 5.65 13.06 -0.94
N LEU A 180 5.72 11.94 -1.65
CA LEU A 180 4.63 11.51 -2.56
C LEU A 180 3.32 11.26 -1.81
N ASP A 181 3.40 11.00 -0.51
CA ASP A 181 2.25 10.71 0.34
C ASP A 181 1.19 11.80 0.32
N THR A 182 1.59 13.08 0.27
CA THR A 182 0.66 14.21 0.19
C THR A 182 -0.10 14.28 -1.14
N PHE A 183 0.36 13.52 -2.13
CA PHE A 183 -0.21 13.45 -3.48
C PHE A 183 -0.78 12.05 -3.80
N SER A 184 -0.74 11.13 -2.85
CA SER A 184 -1.30 9.79 -3.01
C SER A 184 -2.79 9.82 -2.66
N PRO A 185 -3.71 9.57 -3.61
CA PRO A 185 -5.14 9.52 -3.30
C PRO A 185 -5.47 8.29 -2.44
N THR A 186 -6.63 8.31 -1.80
CA THR A 186 -7.12 7.16 -1.02
C THR A 186 -7.29 5.91 -1.89
N GLY A 187 -7.60 6.06 -3.18
CA GLY A 187 -7.59 4.97 -4.16
C GLY A 187 -6.23 4.24 -4.28
N GLY A 188 -5.12 4.88 -3.90
CA GLY A 188 -3.82 4.21 -3.81
C GLY A 188 -3.79 3.07 -2.80
N TYR A 189 -4.58 3.13 -1.73
CA TYR A 189 -4.69 2.03 -0.76
C TYR A 189 -5.42 0.82 -1.35
N ILE A 190 -6.40 1.02 -2.24
CA ILE A 190 -7.03 -0.09 -2.96
C ILE A 190 -6.00 -0.80 -3.83
N LEU A 191 -5.13 -0.04 -4.51
CA LEU A 191 -4.04 -0.62 -5.31
C LEU A 191 -3.08 -1.44 -4.44
N HIS A 192 -2.70 -0.91 -3.27
CA HIS A 192 -1.87 -1.61 -2.27
C HIS A 192 -2.52 -2.94 -1.84
N GLU A 193 -3.78 -2.93 -1.41
CA GLU A 193 -4.44 -4.14 -0.93
C GLU A 193 -4.61 -5.20 -2.02
N LEU A 194 -4.92 -4.77 -3.26
CA LEU A 194 -4.99 -5.68 -4.39
C LEU A 194 -3.68 -6.44 -4.63
N THR A 195 -2.52 -5.85 -4.32
CA THR A 195 -1.25 -6.56 -4.51
C THR A 195 -1.07 -7.69 -3.49
N HIS A 196 -1.60 -7.54 -2.27
CA HIS A 196 -1.66 -8.63 -1.29
C HIS A 196 -2.50 -9.79 -1.81
N VAL A 197 -3.69 -9.49 -2.36
CA VAL A 197 -4.65 -10.51 -2.82
C VAL A 197 -4.15 -11.24 -4.06
N ILE A 198 -3.63 -10.52 -5.06
CA ILE A 198 -3.31 -11.11 -6.36
C ILE A 198 -1.94 -11.79 -6.35
N TRP A 199 -0.97 -11.23 -5.65
CA TRP A 199 0.44 -11.66 -5.75
C TRP A 199 1.14 -11.92 -4.43
N PHE A 200 0.41 -11.91 -3.31
CA PHE A 200 0.98 -12.16 -1.98
C PHE A 200 2.19 -11.27 -1.69
N THR A 201 2.09 -9.98 -2.03
CA THR A 201 3.02 -9.00 -1.49
C THR A 201 2.81 -8.89 0.01
N ASN A 202 3.79 -8.37 0.74
CA ASN A 202 3.73 -8.20 2.18
C ASN A 202 4.05 -6.75 2.56
N ASP A 203 3.73 -6.38 3.79
CA ASP A 203 4.20 -5.13 4.37
C ASP A 203 5.59 -5.35 4.94
N GLN A 204 6.59 -5.07 4.11
CA GLN A 204 7.97 -5.34 4.44
C GLN A 204 8.46 -4.42 5.58
N LEU A 205 9.34 -4.93 6.43
CA LEU A 205 9.99 -4.15 7.48
C LEU A 205 11.40 -3.72 7.09
N LEU A 206 11.76 -2.48 7.40
CA LEU A 206 13.13 -1.99 7.39
C LEU A 206 13.97 -2.67 8.48
N ARG A 207 15.30 -2.49 8.42
CA ARG A 207 16.22 -3.09 9.40
C ARG A 207 15.94 -2.64 10.84
N ASN A 208 15.41 -1.43 11.02
CA ASN A 208 15.02 -0.88 12.31
C ASN A 208 13.62 -1.33 12.79
N GLY A 209 12.95 -2.24 12.06
CA GLY A 209 11.61 -2.73 12.38
C GLY A 209 10.46 -1.83 11.91
N ALA A 210 10.73 -0.66 11.32
CA ALA A 210 9.69 0.19 10.76
C ALA A 210 9.10 -0.43 9.49
N LYS A 211 7.79 -0.28 9.26
CA LYS A 211 7.16 -0.72 8.00
C LYS A 211 7.62 0.13 6.82
N MET A 212 7.80 -0.50 5.67
CA MET A 212 8.07 0.14 4.37
C MET A 212 6.80 0.76 3.80
N TYR A 213 6.14 1.62 4.59
CA TYR A 213 5.02 2.43 4.15
C TYR A 213 5.49 3.83 3.82
N ALA A 214 4.82 4.52 2.91
CA ALA A 214 5.14 5.87 2.49
C ALA A 214 6.39 6.00 1.62
N HIS A 215 6.53 7.18 0.99
CA HIS A 215 7.54 7.43 -0.03
C HIS A 215 8.97 7.18 0.46
N GLU A 216 9.31 7.72 1.63
CA GLU A 216 10.65 7.60 2.20
C GLU A 216 11.01 6.15 2.48
N TYR A 217 10.15 5.42 3.20
CA TYR A 217 10.50 4.09 3.69
C TYR A 217 10.43 3.01 2.59
N THR A 218 9.59 3.19 1.57
CA THR A 218 9.59 2.31 0.39
C THR A 218 10.91 2.38 -0.39
N LEU A 219 11.45 3.59 -0.59
CA LEU A 219 12.76 3.79 -1.21
C LEU A 219 13.90 3.30 -0.31
N ARG A 220 13.85 3.65 0.98
CA ARG A 220 14.87 3.23 1.96
C ARG A 220 14.99 1.71 2.03
N GLY A 221 13.88 0.98 1.99
CA GLY A 221 13.93 -0.48 2.02
C GLY A 221 14.57 -1.10 0.78
N VAL A 222 14.39 -0.51 -0.41
CA VAL A 222 15.10 -0.95 -1.62
C VAL A 222 16.60 -0.63 -1.51
N GLN A 223 16.97 0.53 -0.97
CA GLN A 223 18.37 0.90 -0.78
C GLN A 223 19.08 0.01 0.25
N GLU A 224 18.42 -0.31 1.38
CA GLU A 224 19.02 -1.09 2.47
C GLU A 224 19.11 -2.58 2.18
N ALA A 225 18.12 -3.12 1.47
CA ALA A 225 17.95 -4.56 1.35
C ALA A 225 17.86 -5.05 -0.10
N GLY A 226 17.91 -4.14 -1.09
CA GLY A 226 17.99 -4.49 -2.50
C GLY A 226 16.63 -4.66 -3.19
N TRP A 227 16.69 -4.96 -4.48
CA TRP A 227 15.55 -4.97 -5.40
C TRP A 227 14.42 -5.92 -4.95
N HIS A 228 14.74 -7.09 -4.39
CA HIS A 228 13.74 -8.12 -4.02
C HIS A 228 12.72 -7.61 -3.01
N ARG A 229 13.12 -6.70 -2.10
CA ARG A 229 12.23 -6.07 -1.13
C ARG A 229 11.22 -5.15 -1.78
N GLY A 230 11.64 -4.32 -2.73
CA GLY A 230 10.73 -3.43 -3.45
C GLY A 230 9.67 -4.20 -4.22
N ARG A 231 10.05 -5.32 -4.85
CA ARG A 231 9.16 -6.13 -5.68
C ARG A 231 8.10 -6.92 -4.92
N THR A 232 8.35 -7.16 -3.63
CA THR A 232 7.47 -7.91 -2.73
C THR A 232 6.78 -7.04 -1.69
N ASN A 233 7.03 -5.72 -1.70
CA ASN A 233 6.36 -4.77 -0.82
C ASN A 233 5.15 -4.13 -1.51
N ALA A 234 3.96 -4.22 -0.92
CA ALA A 234 2.73 -3.67 -1.50
C ALA A 234 2.83 -2.16 -1.73
N ASP A 235 3.44 -1.44 -0.79
CA ASP A 235 3.51 0.02 -0.86
C ASP A 235 4.45 0.57 -1.93
N ASN A 236 5.42 -0.23 -2.38
CA ASN A 236 6.25 0.14 -3.54
C ASN A 236 5.41 0.23 -4.82
N TYR A 237 4.37 -0.61 -4.98
CA TYR A 237 3.44 -0.51 -6.11
C TYR A 237 2.60 0.76 -6.03
N ARG A 238 2.08 1.08 -4.84
CA ARG A 238 1.33 2.32 -4.60
C ARG A 238 2.18 3.55 -4.91
N MET A 239 3.36 3.65 -4.28
CA MET A 239 4.23 4.82 -4.42
C MET A 239 4.76 4.99 -5.84
N PHE A 240 5.16 3.90 -6.51
CA PHE A 240 5.56 3.97 -7.92
C PHE A 240 4.41 4.44 -8.81
N ALA A 241 3.19 3.95 -8.60
CA ALA A 241 2.03 4.35 -9.40
C ALA A 241 1.67 5.84 -9.20
N THR A 242 1.76 6.34 -7.96
CA THR A 242 1.61 7.77 -7.65
C THR A 242 2.71 8.61 -8.31
N ALA A 243 3.98 8.16 -8.24
CA ALA A 243 5.11 8.83 -8.90
C ALA A 243 4.91 8.91 -10.42
N ALA A 244 4.48 7.80 -11.03
CA ALA A 244 4.21 7.68 -12.46
C ALA A 244 3.11 8.64 -12.91
N TYR A 245 1.99 8.66 -12.19
CA TYR A 245 0.84 9.50 -12.52
C TYR A 245 1.20 10.99 -12.51
N TRP A 246 1.82 11.48 -11.44
CA TRP A 246 2.15 12.90 -11.37
C TRP A 246 3.35 13.28 -12.24
N GLY A 247 4.29 12.35 -12.44
CA GLY A 247 5.40 12.54 -13.38
C GLY A 247 4.92 12.79 -14.81
N SER A 248 3.82 12.15 -15.24
CA SER A 248 3.25 12.38 -16.57
C SER A 248 2.37 13.64 -16.65
N ARG A 249 1.79 14.09 -15.53
CA ARG A 249 0.82 15.20 -15.50
C ARG A 249 1.43 16.58 -15.30
N SER A 250 2.37 16.74 -14.37
CA SER A 250 2.82 18.07 -13.95
C SER A 250 4.30 18.35 -14.21
N LYS A 251 5.00 17.43 -14.89
CA LYS A 251 6.48 17.42 -15.03
C LYS A 251 7.20 17.44 -13.66
N ALA A 252 6.48 17.18 -12.56
CA ALA A 252 7.06 17.07 -11.24
C ALA A 252 8.10 15.95 -11.23
N LYS A 253 9.25 16.26 -10.64
CA LYS A 253 10.36 15.32 -10.49
C LYS A 253 10.47 14.92 -9.04
N TRP A 254 9.87 13.79 -8.67
CA TRP A 254 9.99 13.23 -7.33
C TRP A 254 11.44 12.86 -7.02
N SER A 255 11.85 13.10 -5.78
CA SER A 255 13.10 12.55 -5.25
C SER A 255 13.00 11.02 -5.27
N VAL A 256 14.09 10.38 -5.66
CA VAL A 256 14.31 8.93 -5.51
C VAL A 256 15.36 8.63 -4.44
N ASP A 257 15.85 9.67 -3.78
CA ASP A 257 16.78 9.62 -2.67
C ASP A 257 15.98 9.83 -1.37
N PRO A 258 15.88 8.80 -0.50
CA PRO A 258 15.07 8.90 0.71
C PRO A 258 15.56 9.98 1.67
N ASP A 259 16.84 10.34 1.65
CA ASP A 259 17.41 11.36 2.55
C ASP A 259 17.10 12.80 2.07
N LYS A 260 16.56 12.95 0.86
CA LYS A 260 16.12 14.24 0.28
C LYS A 260 14.61 14.44 0.32
N ILE A 261 13.87 13.52 0.93
CA ILE A 261 12.42 13.65 1.08
C ILE A 261 12.12 14.46 2.33
N THR A 262 11.56 15.65 2.14
CA THR A 262 10.96 16.40 3.23
C THR A 262 9.63 15.73 3.58
N THR A 263 9.66 14.91 4.62
CA THR A 263 8.42 14.51 5.29
C THR A 263 7.89 15.74 6.00
N GLY A 264 6.66 16.15 5.70
CA GLY A 264 5.98 17.22 6.45
C GLY A 264 5.63 16.73 7.85
N ARG A 265 6.62 16.25 8.63
CA ARG A 265 6.48 15.74 10.00
C ARG A 265 6.10 16.89 10.93
N ASP A 266 4.83 17.27 10.83
CA ASP A 266 4.00 17.85 11.86
C ASP A 266 2.60 17.22 11.67
N GLY A 267 2.41 15.96 12.09
CA GLY A 267 1.07 15.41 12.35
C GLY A 267 0.63 14.14 11.62
N LEU A 268 1.25 13.00 11.93
CA LEU A 268 0.55 11.70 12.02
C LEU A 268 0.67 11.16 13.44
#